data_AF-A0A8J4XMS0-F1
#
_entry.id   AF-A0A8J4XMS0-F1
#
_cell.length_a   1.000
_cell.length_b   1.000
_cell.length_c   1.000
_cell.angle_alpha   90.00
_cell.angle_beta   90.00
_cell.angle_gamma   90.00
#
_symmetry.space_group_name_H-M   'P 1'
#
loop_
_entity.id
_entity.type
_entity.pdbx_description
1 polymer ?
#
loop_
_entity_poly.entity_id
_entity_poly.type
_entity_poly.pdbx_seq_one_letter_code
_entity_poly.pdbx_strand_id
1 'polypeptide(L)'
;MCLQETRHDPTDNIQIRGFQLFTVDSIQSPAAHRRYRGLALYVRNNIPADCIELAFVGDNSQAQAINIYDTNGKILIKIINVYVTDNMLDFSQLYELADGYPSLLMGDLNAYHYKLGDNASGRSNNNGKKLVSFMENNQDVLNILNGPEPTHFTGEQADYICSDQ
;
A
#
# COMPACT_ATOMS: atom_id res chain seq x y z
N MET A 1 5.15 7.61 7.26
CA MET A 1 3.89 8.16 6.71
C MET A 1 3.79 7.69 5.27
N CYS A 2 2.74 6.95 4.94
CA CYS A 2 2.50 6.40 3.62
C CYS A 2 1.39 7.22 2.96
N LEU A 3 1.68 7.78 1.78
CA LEU A 3 0.75 8.54 0.98
C LEU A 3 0.55 7.83 -0.36
N GLN A 4 -0.69 7.83 -0.82
CA GLN A 4 -1.12 7.31 -2.11
C GLN A 4 -1.67 8.46 -2.96
N GLU A 5 -1.75 8.26 -4.27
CA GLU A 5 -2.19 9.27 -5.25
C GLU A 5 -1.48 10.63 -5.11
N THR A 6 -0.18 10.62 -4.89
CA THR A 6 0.57 11.87 -4.70
C THR A 6 0.57 12.76 -5.94
N ARG A 7 0.48 12.17 -7.14
CA ARG A 7 0.45 12.87 -8.44
C ARG A 7 1.66 13.79 -8.68
N HIS A 8 2.76 13.54 -7.97
CA HIS A 8 3.99 14.34 -8.06
C HIS A 8 4.68 14.15 -9.42
N ASP A 9 5.32 15.22 -9.89
CA ASP A 9 6.35 15.25 -10.94
C ASP A 9 7.69 14.77 -10.37
N PRO A 10 8.50 14.02 -11.13
CA PRO A 10 9.95 13.93 -10.86
C PRO A 10 10.64 15.30 -10.64
N THR A 11 10.13 16.38 -11.23
CA THR A 11 10.67 17.74 -11.04
C THR A 11 10.14 18.46 -9.79
N ASP A 12 9.12 17.90 -9.11
CA ASP A 12 8.54 18.54 -7.94
C ASP A 12 9.48 18.37 -6.75
N ASN A 13 9.99 19.48 -6.21
CA ASN A 13 10.82 19.44 -5.02
C ASN A 13 9.96 19.38 -3.76
N ILE A 14 9.53 18.18 -3.39
CA ILE A 14 8.66 17.95 -2.24
C ILE A 14 9.48 17.33 -1.13
N GLN A 15 9.80 18.15 -0.12
CA GLN A 15 10.55 17.72 1.04
C GLN A 15 9.90 18.21 2.33
N ILE A 16 9.66 17.29 3.25
CA ILE A 16 9.22 17.61 4.61
C ILE A 16 10.44 17.63 5.52
N ARG A 17 10.67 18.76 6.19
CA ARG A 17 11.83 18.92 7.08
C ARG A 17 11.84 17.82 8.16
N GLY A 18 12.99 17.15 8.29
CA GLY A 18 13.19 16.08 9.28
C GLY A 18 12.77 14.69 8.78
N PHE A 19 12.38 14.57 7.52
CA PHE A 19 12.03 13.30 6.89
C PHE A 19 12.87 13.05 5.63
N GLN A 20 13.24 11.78 5.46
CA GLN A 20 13.70 11.22 4.20
C GLN A 20 12.48 10.72 3.44
N LEU A 21 12.55 10.81 2.11
CA LEU A 21 11.43 10.55 1.22
C LEU A 21 11.82 9.45 0.24
N PHE A 22 10.98 8.43 0.16
CA PHE A 22 10.99 7.41 -0.88
C PHE A 22 9.76 7.64 -1.76
N THR A 23 9.89 7.67 -3.08
CA THR A 23 8.76 7.93 -3.99
C THR A 23 8.65 6.90 -5.09
N VAL A 24 7.43 6.74 -5.58
CA VAL A 24 7.14 6.18 -6.89
C VAL A 24 6.44 7.27 -7.68
N ASP A 25 6.99 7.62 -8.83
CA ASP A 25 6.45 8.70 -9.64
C ASP A 25 5.05 8.37 -10.17
N SER A 26 4.29 9.44 -10.40
CA SER A 26 3.01 9.33 -11.08
C SER A 26 3.20 8.99 -12.56
N ILE A 27 2.26 8.24 -13.12
CA ILE A 27 2.26 7.92 -14.56
C ILE A 27 1.42 8.99 -15.27
N GLN A 28 1.94 9.54 -16.36
CA GLN A 28 1.19 10.48 -17.19
C GLN A 28 0.23 9.71 -18.10
N SER A 29 -1.07 10.03 -18.05
CA SER A 29 -2.04 9.40 -18.94
C SER A 29 -1.88 10.00 -20.33
N PRO A 30 -1.62 9.18 -21.37
CA PRO A 30 -1.56 9.67 -22.75
C PRO A 30 -2.90 10.28 -23.20
N ALA A 31 -4.02 9.78 -22.66
CA ALA A 31 -5.37 10.16 -23.07
C ALA A 31 -5.93 11.37 -22.32
N ALA A 32 -5.52 11.60 -21.07
CA ALA A 32 -6.16 12.61 -20.21
C ALA A 32 -5.30 13.86 -19.95
N HIS A 33 -4.03 13.89 -20.38
CA HIS A 33 -3.03 14.90 -19.95
C HIS A 33 -2.98 15.11 -18.43
N ARG A 34 -3.50 14.16 -17.65
CA ARG A 34 -3.56 14.18 -16.19
C ARG A 34 -2.62 13.10 -15.67
N ARG A 35 -1.92 13.45 -14.60
CA ARG A 35 -1.16 12.50 -13.80
C ARG A 35 -2.10 11.74 -12.90
N TYR A 36 -1.90 10.43 -12.86
CA TYR A 36 -2.63 9.53 -11.99
C TYR A 36 -1.61 8.70 -11.23
N ARG A 37 -1.97 8.27 -10.01
CA ARG A 37 -1.12 7.49 -9.09
C ARG A 37 0.02 8.32 -8.47
N GLY A 38 1.05 7.62 -8.01
CA GLY A 38 2.17 8.15 -7.27
C GLY A 38 2.10 7.71 -5.82
N LEU A 39 3.23 7.27 -5.29
CA LEU A 39 3.40 6.89 -3.89
C LEU A 39 4.46 7.78 -3.25
N ALA A 40 4.26 8.10 -1.98
CA ALA A 40 5.32 8.69 -1.15
C ALA A 40 5.36 8.03 0.22
N LEU A 41 6.57 7.67 0.65
CA LEU A 41 6.83 7.16 1.97
C LEU A 41 7.84 8.07 2.67
N TYR A 42 7.36 8.75 3.72
CA TYR A 42 8.20 9.60 4.56
C TYR A 42 8.61 8.86 5.83
N VAL A 43 9.91 8.79 6.07
CA VAL A 43 10.52 8.22 7.28
C VAL A 43 11.27 9.33 8.00
N ARG A 44 11.27 9.37 9.33
CA ARG A 44 12.08 10.38 10.05
C ARG A 44 13.57 10.16 9.76
N ASN A 45 14.34 11.23 9.65
CA ASN A 45 15.78 11.18 9.33
C ASN A 45 16.62 10.36 10.31
N ASN A 46 16.16 10.21 11.56
CA ASN A 46 16.85 9.46 12.60
C ASN A 46 16.48 7.97 12.63
N ILE A 47 15.60 7.51 11.73
CA ILE A 47 15.24 6.10 11.59
C ILE A 47 16.00 5.57 10.36
N PRO A 48 16.94 4.63 10.53
CA PRO A 48 17.64 4.04 9.39
C PRO A 48 16.66 3.26 8.52
N ALA A 49 16.66 3.55 7.22
CA ALA A 49 15.78 2.93 6.25
C ALA A 49 16.40 2.90 4.86
N ASP A 50 16.03 1.92 4.04
CA ASP A 50 16.37 1.85 2.62
C ASP A 50 15.18 1.40 1.78
N CYS A 51 15.24 1.65 0.48
CA CYS A 51 14.20 1.20 -0.44
C CYS A 51 14.51 -0.22 -0.89
N ILE A 52 13.54 -1.11 -0.70
CA ILE A 52 13.49 -2.40 -1.41
C ILE A 52 12.84 -2.07 -2.75
N GLU A 53 13.41 -2.58 -3.82
CA GLU A 53 13.05 -2.30 -5.22
C GLU A 53 11.55 -2.01 -5.48
N LEU A 54 11.30 -1.01 -6.34
CA LEU A 54 9.95 -0.62 -6.71
C LEU A 54 9.29 -1.70 -7.57
N ALA A 55 8.28 -2.37 -7.03
CA ALA A 55 7.50 -3.34 -7.76
C ALA A 55 6.22 -2.69 -8.31
N PHE A 56 6.09 -2.64 -9.63
CA PHE A 56 4.77 -2.54 -10.23
C PHE A 56 4.02 -3.84 -9.92
N VAL A 57 2.91 -3.74 -9.19
CA VAL A 57 2.07 -4.90 -8.87
C VAL A 57 1.00 -5.00 -9.96
N GLY A 58 1.41 -5.51 -11.12
CA GLY A 58 0.66 -5.51 -12.38
C GLY A 58 0.67 -4.17 -13.13
N ASP A 59 -0.06 -4.07 -14.26
CA ASP A 59 -0.02 -2.88 -15.13
C ASP A 59 -0.60 -1.61 -14.47
N ASN A 60 -1.30 -1.81 -13.35
CA ASN A 60 -2.22 -0.83 -12.79
C ASN A 60 -2.12 -0.63 -11.27
N SER A 61 -1.18 -1.26 -10.59
CA SER A 61 -0.96 -1.03 -9.15
C SER A 61 0.50 -0.67 -8.88
N GLN A 62 0.72 0.17 -7.89
CA GLN A 62 2.05 0.57 -7.44
C GLN A 62 2.27 0.06 -6.03
N ALA A 63 3.43 -0.52 -5.77
CA ALA A 63 3.90 -0.79 -4.43
C ALA A 63 5.32 -0.23 -4.25
N GLN A 64 5.59 0.25 -3.04
CA GLN A 64 6.90 0.67 -2.59
C GLN A 64 7.17 0.04 -1.24
N ALA A 65 8.24 -0.76 -1.17
CA ALA A 65 8.68 -1.37 0.06
C ALA A 65 9.95 -0.69 0.58
N ILE A 66 10.06 -0.57 1.89
CA ILE A 66 11.29 -0.13 2.56
C ILE A 66 11.63 -1.09 3.69
N ASN A 67 12.92 -1.24 4.00
CA ASN A 67 13.33 -1.83 5.27
C ASN A 67 13.50 -0.72 6.32
N ILE A 68 13.14 -1.03 7.55
CA ILE A 68 13.53 -0.28 8.74
C ILE A 68 14.51 -1.13 9.54
N TYR A 69 15.59 -0.52 10.02
CA TYR A 69 16.65 -1.24 10.74
C TYR A 69 16.69 -0.91 12.22
N ASP A 70 17.14 -1.86 13.02
CA ASP A 70 17.54 -1.65 14.41
C ASP A 70 18.91 -0.93 14.52
N THR A 71 19.35 -0.65 15.73
CA THR A 71 20.65 0.01 15.98
C THR A 71 21.86 -0.84 15.61
N ASN A 72 21.69 -2.14 15.36
CA ASN A 72 22.74 -3.07 14.95
C ASN A 72 22.76 -3.30 13.43
N GLY A 73 21.90 -2.62 12.67
CA GLY A 73 21.77 -2.78 11.23
C GLY A 73 21.00 -4.04 10.81
N LYS A 74 20.23 -4.67 11.71
CA LYS A 74 19.33 -5.76 11.35
C LYS A 74 17.98 -5.22 10.91
N ILE A 75 17.37 -5.83 9.90
CA ILE A 75 16.01 -5.49 9.48
C ILE A 75 15.07 -5.80 10.65
N LEU A 76 14.38 -4.76 11.11
CA LEU A 76 13.39 -4.83 12.18
C LEU A 76 12.00 -5.09 11.60
N ILE A 77 11.64 -4.31 10.57
CA ILE A 77 10.32 -4.39 9.94
C ILE A 77 10.40 -3.86 8.49
N LYS A 78 9.61 -4.44 7.60
CA LYS A 78 9.36 -3.90 6.26
C LYS A 78 8.08 -3.07 6.25
N ILE A 79 8.09 -1.94 5.55
CA ILE A 79 6.87 -1.16 5.32
C ILE A 79 6.59 -1.17 3.82
N ILE A 80 5.40 -1.64 3.44
CA ILE A 80 4.94 -1.76 2.06
C ILE A 80 3.79 -0.76 1.88
N ASN A 81 4.05 0.31 1.15
CA ASN A 81 3.05 1.29 0.74
C ASN A 81 2.46 0.86 -0.61
N VAL A 82 1.14 0.71 -0.70
CA VAL A 82 0.47 0.22 -1.91
C VAL A 82 -0.67 1.13 -2.35
N TYR A 83 -0.82 1.27 -3.66
CA TYR A 83 -1.98 1.88 -4.29
C TYR A 83 -2.46 1.00 -5.46
N VAL A 84 -3.72 0.60 -5.41
CA VAL A 84 -4.30 -0.33 -6.37
C VAL A 84 -5.39 0.36 -7.18
N THR A 85 -5.25 0.35 -8.51
CA THR A 85 -6.35 0.73 -9.40
C THR A 85 -7.14 -0.49 -9.90
N ASP A 86 -8.37 -0.26 -10.37
CA ASP A 86 -9.42 -1.27 -10.57
C ASP A 86 -8.95 -2.63 -11.13
N ASN A 87 -9.40 -3.69 -10.46
CA ASN A 87 -9.42 -5.10 -10.88
C ASN A 87 -8.08 -5.82 -11.11
N MET A 88 -6.95 -5.18 -10.89
CA MET A 88 -5.63 -5.68 -11.31
C MET A 88 -4.72 -6.11 -10.16
N LEU A 89 -5.26 -6.21 -8.95
CA LEU A 89 -4.47 -6.62 -7.79
C LEU A 89 -4.03 -8.08 -7.89
N ASP A 90 -2.72 -8.29 -7.78
CA ASP A 90 -2.08 -9.58 -7.57
C ASP A 90 -1.48 -9.62 -6.16
N PHE A 91 -2.15 -10.36 -5.27
CA PHE A 91 -1.72 -10.50 -3.88
C PHE A 91 -0.46 -11.35 -3.72
N SER A 92 -0.13 -12.20 -4.70
CA SER A 92 1.09 -13.02 -4.61
C SER A 92 2.34 -12.16 -4.65
N GLN A 93 2.38 -11.14 -5.50
CA GLN A 93 3.49 -10.18 -5.59
C GLN A 93 3.61 -9.32 -4.33
N LEU A 94 2.49 -8.93 -3.71
CA LEU A 94 2.51 -8.21 -2.43
C LEU A 94 3.07 -9.09 -1.30
N TYR A 95 2.75 -10.38 -1.32
CA TYR A 95 3.28 -11.33 -0.36
C TYR A 95 4.79 -11.58 -0.54
N GLU A 96 5.27 -11.68 -1.79
CA GLU A 96 6.71 -11.79 -2.07
C GLU A 96 7.52 -10.60 -1.53
N LEU A 97 6.96 -9.39 -1.54
CA LEU A 97 7.61 -8.22 -0.92
C LEU A 97 7.71 -8.36 0.61
N ALA A 98 6.72 -8.99 1.24
CA ALA A 98 6.66 -9.20 2.68
C ALA A 98 7.62 -10.31 3.15
N ASP A 99 7.90 -11.31 2.31
CA ASP A 99 8.55 -12.57 2.70
C ASP A 99 9.84 -12.42 3.55
N GLY A 100 9.97 -13.30 4.55
CA GLY A 100 11.15 -13.48 5.38
C GLY A 100 11.36 -12.47 6.53
N TYR A 101 10.51 -11.45 6.68
CA TYR A 101 10.63 -10.44 7.74
C TYR A 101 9.26 -9.94 8.19
N PRO A 102 9.11 -9.49 9.44
CA PRO A 102 7.91 -8.78 9.86
C PRO A 102 7.64 -7.58 8.94
N SER A 103 6.41 -7.44 8.49
CA SER A 103 5.99 -6.47 7.47
C SER A 103 4.68 -5.81 7.84
N LEU A 104 4.57 -4.53 7.50
CA LEU A 104 3.31 -3.80 7.47
C LEU A 104 3.00 -3.40 6.04
N LEU A 105 1.90 -3.95 5.51
CA LEU A 105 1.32 -3.50 4.27
C LEU A 105 0.27 -2.44 4.57
N MET A 106 0.32 -1.31 3.87
CA MET A 106 -0.63 -0.24 4.07
C MET A 106 -0.90 0.57 2.82
N GLY A 107 -2.16 0.98 2.66
CA GLY A 107 -2.58 1.91 1.62
C GLY A 107 -3.97 1.61 1.09
N ASP A 108 -4.26 2.20 -0.05
CA ASP A 108 -5.55 2.08 -0.72
C ASP A 108 -5.52 0.87 -1.66
N LEU A 109 -6.17 -0.20 -1.22
CA LEU A 109 -6.34 -1.42 -2.01
C LEU A 109 -7.54 -1.33 -2.95
N ASN A 110 -8.34 -0.26 -2.83
CA ASN A 110 -9.60 -0.06 -3.53
C ASN A 110 -10.41 -1.37 -3.53
N ALA A 111 -10.52 -1.98 -2.36
CA ALA A 111 -11.01 -3.34 -2.15
C ALA A 111 -12.20 -3.31 -1.20
N TYR A 112 -13.40 -3.57 -1.71
CA TYR A 112 -14.64 -3.50 -0.91
C TYR A 112 -15.22 -4.89 -0.77
N HIS A 113 -15.57 -5.28 0.45
CA HIS A 113 -16.27 -6.53 0.71
C HIS A 113 -16.96 -6.51 2.08
N TYR A 114 -18.17 -7.06 2.18
CA TYR A 114 -18.92 -7.11 3.44
C TYR A 114 -18.15 -7.80 4.59
N LYS A 115 -17.38 -8.86 4.28
CA LYS A 115 -16.49 -9.55 5.26
C LYS A 115 -15.33 -8.69 5.78
N LEU A 116 -15.01 -7.58 5.10
CA LEU A 116 -13.94 -6.67 5.49
C LEU A 116 -14.43 -5.50 6.33
N GLY A 117 -15.73 -5.39 6.63
CA GLY A 117 -16.30 -4.28 7.38
C GLY A 117 -17.21 -3.35 6.57
N ASP A 118 -17.28 -3.50 5.24
CA ASP A 118 -18.17 -2.72 4.36
C ASP A 118 -19.63 -3.17 4.48
N ASN A 119 -20.21 -2.91 5.65
CA ASN A 119 -21.58 -3.27 6.02
C ASN A 119 -22.59 -2.22 5.53
N ALA A 120 -22.14 -1.00 5.24
CA ALA A 120 -23.01 0.12 4.89
C ALA A 120 -23.59 -0.03 3.47
N SER A 121 -22.78 -0.54 2.53
CA SER A 121 -23.19 -0.68 1.14
C SER A 121 -23.59 -2.13 0.79
N GLY A 122 -23.10 -3.12 1.54
CA GLY A 122 -23.21 -4.54 1.20
C GLY A 122 -22.53 -4.90 -0.13
N ARG A 123 -21.70 -3.99 -0.66
CA ARG A 123 -21.05 -4.14 -1.96
C ARG A 123 -19.78 -4.95 -1.79
N SER A 124 -19.50 -5.73 -2.83
CA SER A 124 -18.21 -6.40 -3.00
C SER A 124 -17.69 -6.13 -4.40
N ASN A 125 -16.54 -5.47 -4.51
CA ASN A 125 -15.86 -5.33 -5.79
C ASN A 125 -14.88 -6.52 -6.01
N ASN A 126 -14.25 -6.60 -7.18
CA ASN A 126 -13.39 -7.75 -7.47
C ASN A 126 -12.11 -7.76 -6.61
N ASN A 127 -11.54 -6.59 -6.30
CA ASN A 127 -10.38 -6.49 -5.42
C ASN A 127 -10.72 -7.00 -4.01
N GLY A 128 -11.87 -6.63 -3.45
CA GLY A 128 -12.34 -7.13 -2.16
C GLY A 128 -12.63 -8.63 -2.16
N LYS A 129 -13.22 -9.16 -3.24
CA LYS A 129 -13.38 -10.63 -3.41
C LYS A 129 -12.03 -11.35 -3.46
N LYS A 130 -11.05 -10.80 -4.19
CA LYS A 130 -9.69 -11.33 -4.27
C LYS A 130 -8.98 -11.28 -2.92
N LEU A 131 -9.09 -10.17 -2.19
CA LEU A 131 -8.50 -9.99 -0.85
C LEU A 131 -9.06 -11.02 0.13
N VAL A 132 -10.39 -11.13 0.20
CA VAL A 132 -11.05 -12.10 1.06
C VAL A 132 -10.66 -13.53 0.68
N SER A 133 -10.67 -13.87 -0.62
CA SER A 133 -10.24 -15.19 -1.04
C SER A 133 -8.77 -15.47 -0.69
N PHE A 134 -7.90 -14.47 -0.80
CA PHE A 134 -6.50 -14.60 -0.41
C PHE A 134 -6.37 -14.85 1.09
N MET A 135 -7.05 -14.07 1.94
CA MET A 135 -7.04 -14.26 3.39
C MET A 135 -7.62 -15.61 3.82
N GLU A 136 -8.71 -16.06 3.18
CA GLU A 136 -9.35 -17.34 3.49
C GLU A 136 -8.44 -18.54 3.13
N ASN A 137 -7.65 -18.41 2.06
CA ASN A 137 -6.70 -19.42 1.62
C ASN A 137 -5.35 -19.34 2.37
N ASN A 138 -5.06 -18.21 3.03
CA ASN A 138 -3.79 -17.93 3.70
C ASN A 138 -4.05 -17.33 5.10
N GLN A 139 -4.77 -18.06 5.96
CA GLN A 139 -5.30 -17.54 7.23
C GLN A 139 -4.22 -17.02 8.20
N ASP A 140 -2.99 -17.50 8.08
CA ASP A 140 -1.87 -17.12 8.94
C ASP A 140 -0.98 -16.03 8.33
N VAL A 141 -1.25 -15.60 7.10
CA VAL A 141 -0.34 -14.75 6.31
C VAL A 141 -0.68 -13.26 6.39
N LEU A 142 -1.96 -12.90 6.55
CA LEU A 142 -2.37 -11.50 6.48
C LEU A 142 -3.44 -11.18 7.52
N ASN A 143 -3.08 -10.36 8.50
CA ASN A 143 -3.99 -9.85 9.52
C ASN A 143 -4.35 -8.41 9.21
N ILE A 144 -5.64 -8.13 8.99
CA ILE A 144 -6.13 -6.75 8.89
C ILE A 144 -6.15 -6.13 10.29
N LEU A 145 -5.49 -4.99 10.43
CA LEU A 145 -5.38 -4.25 11.69
C LEU A 145 -6.44 -3.15 11.81
N ASN A 146 -7.08 -2.77 10.70
CA ASN A 146 -8.11 -1.73 10.69
C ASN A 146 -9.41 -2.25 11.31
N GLY A 147 -10.12 -1.37 12.02
CA GLY A 147 -11.52 -1.62 12.41
C GLY A 147 -12.48 -1.46 11.22
N PRO A 148 -13.80 -1.64 11.44
CA PRO A 148 -14.81 -1.59 10.38
C PRO A 148 -15.20 -0.17 9.95
N GLU A 149 -14.51 0.86 10.45
CA GLU A 149 -14.83 2.25 10.16
C GLU A 149 -14.55 2.58 8.69
N PRO A 150 -15.43 3.36 8.03
CA PRO A 150 -15.24 3.76 6.65
C PRO A 150 -14.03 4.70 6.52
N THR A 151 -13.26 4.52 5.44
CA THR A 151 -12.12 5.37 5.11
C THR A 151 -12.42 6.34 3.96
N HIS A 152 -13.57 6.16 3.28
CA HIS A 152 -14.05 7.02 2.21
C HIS A 152 -15.41 7.66 2.55
N PHE A 153 -15.67 8.86 2.00
CA PHE A 153 -16.91 9.62 2.26
C PHE A 153 -18.19 8.90 1.80
N THR A 154 -18.09 7.92 0.91
CA THR A 154 -19.20 7.07 0.45
C THR A 154 -19.61 6.03 1.49
N GLY A 155 -18.92 5.94 2.63
CA GLY A 155 -19.16 4.94 3.67
C GLY A 155 -18.46 3.61 3.39
N GLU A 156 -17.59 3.56 2.38
CA GLU A 156 -16.82 2.40 1.98
C GLU A 156 -15.46 2.37 2.71
N GLN A 157 -14.93 1.16 2.92
CA GLN A 157 -13.58 0.94 3.46
C GLN A 157 -12.67 0.49 2.31
N ALA A 158 -11.79 1.37 1.86
CA ALA A 158 -10.84 1.13 0.76
C ALA A 158 -9.40 0.96 1.26
N ASP A 159 -9.11 1.58 2.40
CA ASP A 159 -7.77 1.70 2.96
C ASP A 159 -7.56 0.65 4.05
N TYR A 160 -6.46 -0.08 3.92
CA TYR A 160 -6.12 -1.19 4.79
C TYR A 160 -4.73 -1.01 5.39
N ILE A 161 -4.58 -1.42 6.64
CA ILE A 161 -3.28 -1.73 7.25
C ILE A 161 -3.33 -3.22 7.59
N CYS A 162 -2.33 -3.94 7.12
CA CYS A 162 -2.20 -5.37 7.31
C CYS A 162 -0.81 -5.70 7.86
N SER A 163 -0.71 -6.74 8.69
CA SER A 163 0.57 -7.34 9.06
C SER A 163 0.65 -8.78 8.56
N ASP A 164 1.85 -9.20 8.18
CA ASP A 164 2.19 -10.63 8.14
C ASP A 164 2.49 -11.15 9.56
N GLN A 165 2.44 -12.47 9.76
CA GLN A 165 2.87 -13.12 11.01
C GLN A 165 4.27 -13.69 10.87
#